data_AF-W6GTK2-F1
#
_entry.id   AF-W6GTK2-F1
#
_cell.length_a   1.000
_cell.length_b   1.000
_cell.length_c   1.000
_cell.angle_alpha   90.00
_cell.angle_beta   90.00
_cell.angle_gamma   90.00
#
_symmetry.space_group_name_H-M   'P 1'
#
loop_
_entity.id
_entity.type
_entity.pdbx_description
1 polymer ?
#
loop_
_entity_poly.entity_id
_entity_poly.type
_entity_poly.pdbx_seq_one_letter_code
_entity_poly.pdbx_strand_id
1 'polypeptide(L)'
;GTTTRDYTQMNELQERYAAKGLVILGVPCNQFGHQENCKNDEILVSLKYLRPGKGFEPNFQLLEKVDVNGRDAHPLFMFLWEMLPAPSDDPSSLMTDPRLIMWSPVCRNDVAWNFEKF
;
A
#
# COMPACT_ATOMS: atom_id res chain seq x y z
N GLY A 1 -9.50 5.23 -7.96
CA GLY A 1 -8.56 4.73 -6.95
C GLY A 1 -9.21 4.78 -5.60
N THR A 2 -8.80 3.94 -4.68
CA THR A 2 -9.31 3.85 -3.30
C THR A 2 -8.61 4.80 -2.34
N THR A 3 -7.58 5.52 -2.80
CA THR A 3 -6.76 6.48 -2.02
C THR A 3 -7.59 7.31 -1.04
N THR A 4 -8.66 7.96 -1.49
CA THR A 4 -9.52 8.78 -0.61
C THR A 4 -10.20 7.97 0.49
N ARG A 5 -10.71 6.79 0.18
CA ARG A 5 -11.37 5.90 1.15
C ARG A 5 -10.35 5.42 2.18
N ASP A 6 -9.27 4.80 1.71
CA ASP A 6 -8.32 4.09 2.57
C ASP A 6 -7.54 5.08 3.45
N TYR A 7 -7.06 6.21 2.92
CA TYR A 7 -6.37 7.22 3.73
C TYR A 7 -7.27 7.87 4.79
N THR A 8 -8.56 8.10 4.47
CA THR A 8 -9.50 8.66 5.45
C THR A 8 -9.78 7.66 6.57
N GLN A 9 -9.99 6.38 6.22
CA GLN A 9 -10.22 5.31 7.20
C GLN A 9 -8.98 5.05 8.06
N MET A 10 -7.77 5.09 7.48
CA MET A 10 -6.52 4.99 8.24
C MET A 10 -6.38 6.15 9.24
N ASN A 11 -6.67 7.39 8.83
CA ASN A 11 -6.66 8.52 9.75
C ASN A 11 -7.63 8.33 10.93
N GLU A 12 -8.84 7.86 10.65
CA GLU A 12 -9.88 7.58 11.65
C GLU A 12 -9.47 6.45 12.61
N LEU A 13 -8.84 5.40 12.10
CA LEU A 13 -8.32 4.29 12.92
C LEU A 13 -7.18 4.76 13.83
N GLN A 14 -6.22 5.50 13.29
CA GLN A 14 -5.11 6.06 14.07
C GLN A 14 -5.66 6.96 15.18
N GLU A 15 -6.60 7.87 14.87
CA GLU A 15 -7.18 8.78 15.86
C GLU A 15 -7.90 8.02 17.00
N ARG A 16 -8.67 6.98 16.67
CA ARG A 16 -9.46 6.22 17.65
C ARG A 16 -8.64 5.28 18.51
N TYR A 17 -7.56 4.71 17.97
CA TYR A 17 -6.86 3.59 18.59
C TYR A 17 -5.39 3.87 18.91
N ALA A 18 -4.83 5.04 18.56
CA ALA A 18 -3.48 5.44 18.95
C ALA A 18 -3.25 5.31 20.46
N ALA A 19 -4.19 5.80 21.27
CA ALA A 19 -4.10 5.72 22.72
C ALA A 19 -4.16 4.28 23.27
N LYS A 20 -4.59 3.32 22.45
CA LYS A 20 -4.64 1.88 22.78
C LYS A 20 -3.45 1.11 22.22
N GLY A 21 -2.47 1.79 21.63
CA GLY A 21 -1.25 1.19 21.08
C GLY A 21 -1.30 0.84 19.60
N LEU A 22 -2.34 1.24 18.85
CA LEU A 22 -2.34 1.09 17.39
C LEU A 22 -1.37 2.07 16.75
N VAL A 23 -0.52 1.57 15.85
CA VAL A 23 0.36 2.38 15.01
C VAL A 23 0.16 1.96 13.57
N ILE A 24 -0.22 2.91 12.72
CA ILE A 24 -0.34 2.72 11.27
C ILE A 24 0.95 3.18 10.60
N LEU A 25 1.45 2.36 9.69
CA LEU A 25 2.59 2.65 8.83
C LEU A 25 2.13 2.56 7.38
N GLY A 26 2.22 3.66 6.63
CA GLY A 26 1.95 3.65 5.20
C GLY A 26 3.26 3.51 4.42
N VAL A 27 3.31 2.55 3.51
CA VAL A 27 4.47 2.32 2.64
C VAL A 27 4.05 2.55 1.19
N PRO A 28 4.44 3.68 0.59
CA PRO A 28 4.15 3.93 -0.82
C PRO A 28 4.80 2.88 -1.72
N CYS A 29 4.10 2.46 -2.77
CA CYS A 29 4.62 1.49 -3.75
C CYS A 29 4.05 1.79 -5.14
N ASN A 30 4.87 1.68 -6.19
CA ASN A 30 4.47 2.00 -7.57
C ASN A 30 4.30 0.76 -8.47
N GLN A 31 4.42 -0.45 -7.94
CA GLN A 31 4.39 -1.69 -8.72
C GLN A 31 2.99 -2.08 -9.21
N PHE A 32 1.94 -1.43 -8.68
CA PHE A 32 0.55 -1.73 -9.01
C PHE A 32 -0.02 -0.68 -9.96
N GLY A 33 0.15 -0.90 -11.26
CA GLY A 33 -0.44 -0.05 -12.30
C GLY A 33 0.02 1.42 -12.25
N HIS A 34 1.25 1.68 -11.80
CA HIS A 34 1.86 3.01 -11.75
C HIS A 34 1.02 4.08 -11.03
N GLN A 35 0.35 3.71 -9.93
CA GLN A 35 -0.53 4.63 -9.22
C GLN A 35 0.23 5.64 -8.34
N GLU A 36 1.50 5.40 -8.04
CA GLU A 36 2.35 6.22 -7.17
C GLU A 36 3.60 6.72 -7.91
N ASN A 37 3.35 7.48 -8.98
CA ASN A 37 4.40 8.07 -9.83
C ASN A 37 5.15 9.23 -9.15
N CYS A 38 4.59 9.79 -8.08
CA CYS A 38 5.21 10.84 -7.29
C CYS A 38 6.53 10.36 -6.67
N LYS A 39 7.50 11.28 -6.56
CA LYS A 39 8.71 11.04 -5.76
C LYS A 39 8.40 11.13 -4.26
N ASN A 40 9.29 10.61 -3.41
CA ASN A 40 9.08 10.56 -1.95
C ASN A 40 8.68 11.93 -1.36
N ASP A 41 9.30 13.01 -1.84
CA ASP A 41 9.03 14.39 -1.44
C ASP A 41 7.70 14.95 -1.96
N GLU A 42 7.15 14.38 -3.03
CA GLU A 42 5.93 14.83 -3.68
C GLU A 42 4.66 14.11 -3.17
N ILE A 43 4.81 12.96 -2.50
CA ILE A 43 3.67 12.13 -2.06
C ILE A 43 2.76 12.93 -1.11
N LEU A 44 3.33 13.60 -0.10
CA LEU A 44 2.56 14.41 0.84
C LEU A 44 1.85 15.59 0.14
N VAL A 45 2.51 16.21 -0.83
CA VAL A 45 1.92 17.28 -1.66
C VAL A 45 0.75 16.74 -2.48
N SER A 46 0.92 15.57 -3.10
CA SER A 46 -0.13 14.89 -3.86
C SER A 46 -1.35 14.57 -3.00
N LEU A 47 -1.15 14.03 -1.78
CA LEU A 47 -2.23 13.75 -0.85
C LEU A 47 -2.97 15.04 -0.44
N LYS A 48 -2.24 16.12 -0.19
CA LYS A 48 -2.78 17.40 0.27
C LYS A 48 -3.58 18.14 -0.80
N TYR A 49 -3.11 18.14 -2.05
CA TYR A 49 -3.66 18.99 -3.12
C TYR A 49 -4.39 18.23 -4.24
N LEU A 50 -4.03 16.97 -4.52
CA LEU A 50 -4.58 16.22 -5.65
C LEU A 50 -5.61 15.18 -5.21
N ARG A 51 -5.18 14.18 -4.45
CA ARG A 51 -6.06 13.09 -3.99
C ARG A 51 -5.45 12.47 -2.73
N PRO A 52 -6.12 12.55 -1.55
CA PRO A 52 -7.50 12.98 -1.33
C PRO A 52 -7.81 14.45 -1.61
N GLY A 53 -6.80 15.32 -1.55
CA GLY A 53 -6.96 16.75 -1.77
C GLY A 53 -7.58 17.46 -0.55
N LYS A 54 -8.02 18.71 -0.75
CA LYS A 54 -8.71 19.53 0.27
C LYS A 54 -7.90 19.79 1.55
N GLY A 55 -6.57 19.80 1.45
CA GLY A 55 -5.71 20.00 2.62
C GLY A 55 -5.58 18.75 3.50
N PHE A 56 -5.89 17.57 2.95
CA PHE A 56 -5.74 16.30 3.68
C PHE A 56 -4.28 16.08 4.10
N GLU A 57 -4.09 15.69 5.36
CA GLU A 57 -2.79 15.33 5.90
C GLU A 57 -2.92 13.97 6.63
N PRO A 58 -2.10 12.97 6.30
CA PRO A 58 -2.09 11.70 7.02
C PRO A 58 -1.59 11.93 8.46
N ASN A 59 -2.30 11.38 9.45
CA ASN A 59 -1.92 11.47 10.88
C ASN A 59 -1.08 10.26 11.35
N PHE A 60 -0.57 9.49 10.41
CA PHE A 60 0.24 8.29 10.60
C PHE A 60 1.55 8.40 9.81
N GLN A 61 2.52 7.56 10.15
CA GLN A 61 3.85 7.63 9.54
C GLN A 61 3.80 7.09 8.10
N LEU A 62 4.17 7.93 7.13
CA LEU A 62 4.54 7.47 5.80
C LEU A 62 6.04 7.18 5.76
N LEU A 63 6.40 6.01 5.24
CA LEU A 63 7.78 5.62 4.96
C LEU A 63 8.16 6.00 3.53
N GLU A 64 9.41 5.74 3.18
CA GLU A 64 9.88 5.91 1.80
C GLU A 64 9.18 4.93 0.85
N LYS A 65 9.08 5.33 -0.41
CA LYS A 65 8.59 4.45 -1.46
C LYS A 65 9.54 3.29 -1.65
N VAL A 66 9.00 2.07 -1.60
CA VAL A 66 9.77 0.84 -1.84
C VAL A 66 9.03 -0.07 -2.80
N ASP A 67 9.78 -1.00 -3.37
CA ASP A 67 9.20 -2.15 -4.04
C ASP A 67 8.80 -3.19 -3.01
N VAL A 68 7.57 -3.67 -3.13
CA VAL A 68 7.07 -4.72 -2.26
C VAL A 68 7.38 -6.07 -2.86
N ASN A 69 7.19 -6.26 -4.18
CA ASN A 69 7.32 -7.51 -4.94
C ASN A 69 8.63 -7.61 -5.75
N GLY A 70 9.00 -8.84 -6.15
CA GLY A 70 10.12 -9.11 -7.07
C GLY A 70 11.50 -9.12 -6.43
N ARG A 71 12.55 -9.08 -7.26
CA ARG A 71 13.95 -9.22 -6.81
C ARG A 71 14.40 -8.12 -5.84
N ASP A 72 13.92 -6.90 -6.05
CA ASP A 72 14.31 -5.71 -5.29
C ASP A 72 13.32 -5.39 -4.15
N ALA A 73 12.48 -6.37 -3.79
CA ALA A 73 11.53 -6.28 -2.68
C ALA A 73 12.22 -5.90 -1.37
N HIS A 74 11.61 -4.98 -0.62
CA HIS A 74 12.13 -4.58 0.67
C HIS A 74 12.10 -5.77 1.67
N PRO A 75 13.16 -6.01 2.47
CA PRO A 75 13.25 -7.17 3.35
C PRO A 75 12.07 -7.35 4.33
N LEU A 76 11.46 -6.24 4.75
CA LEU A 76 10.22 -6.26 5.56
C LEU A 76 9.08 -7.01 4.85
N PHE A 77 8.85 -6.73 3.57
CA PHE A 77 7.77 -7.38 2.80
C PHE A 77 8.11 -8.83 2.50
N MET A 78 9.39 -9.14 2.23
CA MET A 78 9.84 -10.53 2.11
C MET A 78 9.52 -11.34 3.37
N PHE A 79 9.83 -10.79 4.55
CA PHE A 79 9.49 -11.42 5.82
C PHE A 79 7.97 -11.59 6.01
N LEU A 80 7.17 -10.58 5.65
CA LEU A 80 5.71 -10.65 5.76
C LEU A 80 5.12 -11.76 4.87
N TRP A 81 5.63 -11.96 3.66
CA TRP A 81 5.19 -13.05 2.77
C TRP A 81 5.49 -14.44 3.30
N GLU A 82 6.64 -14.61 3.96
CA GLU A 82 7.00 -15.89 4.56
C GLU A 82 6.07 -16.23 5.73
N MET A 83 5.68 -15.22 6.50
CA MET A 83 4.80 -15.37 7.65
C MET A 83 3.31 -15.47 7.26
N LEU A 84 2.90 -14.76 6.21
CA LEU A 84 1.53 -14.67 5.72
C LEU A 84 1.53 -14.91 4.20
N PRO A 85 1.50 -16.18 3.75
CA PRO A 85 1.72 -16.53 2.34
C PRO A 85 0.56 -16.17 1.42
N ALA A 86 -0.62 -15.89 1.97
CA ALA A 86 -1.78 -15.48 1.19
C ALA A 86 -2.71 -14.59 2.03
N PRO A 87 -3.47 -13.67 1.40
CA PRO A 87 -4.54 -12.92 2.08
C PRO A 87 -5.57 -13.88 2.70
N SER A 88 -6.15 -13.47 3.83
CA SER A 88 -7.14 -14.28 4.54
C SER A 88 -8.49 -14.36 3.86
N ASP A 89 -8.82 -13.35 3.06
CA ASP A 89 -10.09 -13.12 2.37
C ASP A 89 -10.10 -13.70 0.95
N ASP A 90 -9.00 -13.53 0.20
CA ASP A 90 -8.79 -14.19 -1.10
C ASP A 90 -7.39 -14.83 -1.18
N PRO A 91 -7.27 -16.16 -0.98
CA PRO A 91 -5.98 -16.83 -0.99
C PRO A 91 -5.50 -17.21 -2.40
N SER A 92 -6.27 -16.90 -3.44
CA SER A 92 -6.09 -17.46 -4.79
C SER A 92 -5.77 -16.41 -5.85
N SER A 93 -6.33 -15.21 -5.75
CA SER A 93 -6.10 -14.16 -6.74
C SER A 93 -4.82 -13.39 -6.46
N LEU A 94 -3.95 -13.30 -7.47
CA LEU A 94 -2.79 -12.40 -7.46
C LEU A 94 -3.08 -11.09 -8.20
N MET A 95 -3.55 -11.24 -9.45
CA MET A 95 -3.81 -10.15 -10.38
C MET A 95 -4.76 -10.66 -11.47
N THR A 96 -5.80 -9.90 -11.82
CA THR A 96 -6.75 -10.30 -12.87
C THR A 96 -6.14 -10.26 -14.27
N ASP A 97 -5.31 -9.24 -14.56
CA ASP A 97 -4.62 -9.10 -15.85
C ASP A 97 -3.11 -9.28 -15.66
N PRO A 98 -2.52 -10.39 -16.14
CA PRO A 98 -1.08 -10.65 -16.02
C PRO A 98 -0.19 -9.55 -16.62
N ARG A 99 -0.70 -8.76 -17.57
CA ARG A 99 0.06 -7.65 -18.20
C ARG A 99 0.32 -6.49 -17.24
N LEU A 100 -0.40 -6.43 -16.12
CA LEU A 100 -0.20 -5.44 -15.05
C LEU A 100 0.86 -5.87 -14.05
N ILE A 101 1.42 -7.08 -14.18
CA ILE A 101 2.52 -7.55 -13.34
C ILE A 101 3.81 -6.90 -13.82
N MET A 102 4.39 -6.07 -12.95
CA MET A 102 5.51 -5.19 -13.28
C MET A 102 6.84 -5.62 -12.65
N TRP A 103 6.85 -6.76 -11.96
CA TRP A 103 8.00 -7.24 -11.20
C TRP A 103 8.44 -8.62 -11.66
N SER A 104 9.67 -8.98 -11.32
CA SER A 104 10.25 -10.29 -11.61
C SER A 104 11.28 -10.66 -10.52
N PRO A 105 11.37 -11.94 -10.11
CA PRO A 105 10.46 -13.03 -10.44
C PRO A 105 9.06 -12.82 -9.83
N VAL A 106 8.05 -13.50 -10.38
CA VAL A 106 6.71 -13.54 -9.80
C VAL A 106 6.62 -14.76 -8.91
N CYS A 107 6.24 -14.55 -7.65
CA CYS A 107 6.14 -15.59 -6.63
C CYS A 107 4.69 -15.74 -6.16
N ARG A 108 4.35 -16.95 -5.69
CA ARG A 108 2.99 -17.24 -5.21
C ARG A 108 2.59 -16.41 -3.99
N ASN A 109 3.57 -16.02 -3.18
CA ASN A 109 3.35 -15.27 -1.95
C ASN A 109 3.52 -13.75 -2.15
N ASP A 110 3.60 -13.28 -3.40
CA ASP A 110 3.69 -11.85 -3.70
C ASP A 110 2.47 -11.10 -3.13
N VAL A 111 2.67 -9.83 -2.79
CA VAL A 111 1.55 -8.94 -2.43
C VAL A 111 0.60 -8.87 -3.61
N ALA A 112 -0.60 -9.41 -3.42
CA ALA A 112 -1.68 -9.35 -4.39
C ALA A 112 -2.29 -7.96 -4.45
N TRP A 113 -2.76 -7.58 -5.64
CA TRP A 113 -3.46 -6.32 -5.81
C TRP A 113 -4.90 -6.44 -5.30
N ASN A 114 -5.11 -6.22 -3.99
CA ASN A 114 -6.36 -6.54 -3.30
C ASN A 114 -7.32 -5.34 -3.13
N PHE A 115 -7.42 -4.44 -4.12
CA PHE A 115 -8.41 -3.35 -4.05
C PHE A 115 -9.82 -3.85 -4.35
N GLU A 116 -10.35 -4.73 -3.50
CA GLU A 116 -11.77 -4.97 -3.45
C GLU A 116 -12.47 -3.69 -2.98
N LYS A 117 -13.25 -3.13 -3.91
CA LYS A 117 -14.31 -2.18 -3.57
C LYS A 117 -15.41 -3.00 -2.89
N PHE A 118 -15.40 -3.06 -1.56
CA PHE A 118 -16.64 -3.30 -0.82
C PHE A 118 -17.64 -2.18 -1.13
#